data_AF-A0A3D0KD76-F1
#
_entry.id   AF-A0A3D0KD76-F1
#
_cell.length_a   1.000
_cell.length_b   1.000
_cell.length_c   1.000
_cell.angle_alpha   90.00
_cell.angle_beta   90.00
_cell.angle_gamma   90.00
#
_symmetry.space_group_name_H-M   'P 1'
#
loop_
_entity.id
_entity.type
_entity.pdbx_description
1 polymer ?
#
loop_
_entity_poly.entity_id
_entity_poly.type
_entity_poly.pdbx_seq_one_letter_code
_entity_poly.pdbx_strand_id
1 'polypeptide(L)'
;MNPSTLIGIFASMLLLVSVLFFTAESPESFINLPGLAIVVTGTLAATFISYPLKEVLRVVRLVGLVFRRENTYVRDDINELVSMARLWFKGDVRAVEKELEHTRNPDLTQQQW
;
A
#
# COMPACT_ATOMS: atom_id res chain seq x y z
N MET A 1 -8.06 2.95 -0.95
CA MET A 1 -7.64 3.57 0.31
C MET A 1 -8.66 3.36 1.41
N ASN A 2 -8.19 3.13 2.64
CA ASN A 2 -9.06 3.08 3.82
C ASN A 2 -9.55 4.50 4.18
N PRO A 3 -10.78 4.66 4.68
CA PRO A 3 -11.30 5.96 5.11
C PRO A 3 -10.40 6.65 6.15
N SER A 4 -9.78 5.87 7.04
CA SER A 4 -8.83 6.38 8.04
C SER A 4 -7.60 7.04 7.43
N THR A 5 -7.00 6.43 6.39
CA THR A 5 -5.86 7.01 5.65
C THR A 5 -6.26 8.33 4.99
N LEU A 6 -7.46 8.38 4.39
CA LEU A 6 -7.96 9.59 3.73
C LEU A 6 -8.19 10.72 4.75
N ILE A 7 -8.83 10.41 5.87
CA ILE A 7 -9.04 11.37 6.97
C ILE A 7 -7.69 11.86 7.52
N GLY A 8 -6.71 10.98 7.72
CA GLY A 8 -5.38 11.37 8.20
C GLY A 8 -4.67 12.34 7.26
N ILE A 9 -4.71 12.09 5.95
CA ILE A 9 -4.12 12.98 4.94
C ILE A 9 -4.81 14.35 4.98
N PHE A 10 -6.14 14.38 5.00
CA PHE A 10 -6.89 15.64 5.05
C PHE A 10 -6.66 16.42 6.35
N ALA A 11 -6.71 15.74 7.50
CA ALA A 11 -6.52 16.36 8.81
C ALA A 11 -5.12 16.95 8.95
N SER A 12 -4.09 16.22 8.52
CA SER A 12 -2.70 16.71 8.55
C SER A 12 -2.48 17.89 7.61
N MET A 13 -3.02 17.83 6.39
CA MET A 13 -2.97 18.95 5.45
C MET A 13 -3.64 20.21 6.03
N LEU A 14 -4.83 20.04 6.61
CA LEU A 14 -5.62 21.15 7.17
C LEU A 14 -4.92 21.77 8.38
N LEU A 15 -4.30 20.94 9.23
CA LEU A 15 -3.44 21.41 10.32
C LEU A 15 -2.28 22.25 9.78
N LEU A 16 -1.51 21.73 8.83
CA LEU A 16 -0.34 22.44 8.27
C LEU A 16 -0.74 23.78 7.66
N VAL A 17 -1.82 23.79 6.87
CA VAL A 17 -2.36 25.02 6.28
C VAL A 17 -2.79 26.01 7.36
N SER A 18 -3.49 25.54 8.40
CA SER A 18 -3.91 26.40 9.51
C SER A 18 -2.71 27.02 10.22
N VAL A 19 -1.70 26.23 10.57
CA VAL A 19 -0.50 26.73 11.24
C VAL A 19 0.21 27.81 10.40
N LEU A 20 0.30 27.62 9.08
CA LEU A 20 0.87 28.61 8.17
C LEU A 20 0.07 29.92 8.18
N PHE A 21 -1.26 29.87 8.04
CA PHE A 21 -2.07 31.09 8.01
C PHE A 21 -2.17 31.83 9.34
N PHE A 22 -2.14 31.11 10.48
CA PHE A 22 -2.28 31.73 11.80
C PHE A 22 -0.95 32.20 12.40
N THR A 23 0.19 31.59 12.03
CA THR A 23 1.49 31.88 12.65
C THR A 23 2.43 32.66 11.73
N ALA A 24 2.31 32.53 10.41
CA ALA A 24 3.23 33.20 9.49
C ALA A 24 2.89 34.69 9.33
N GLU A 25 3.89 35.56 9.46
CA GLU A 25 3.76 36.98 9.13
C GLU A 25 3.54 37.22 7.63
N SER A 26 4.11 36.35 6.78
CA SER A 26 3.94 36.35 5.32
C SER A 26 3.76 34.91 4.81
N PRO A 27 2.52 34.41 4.72
CA PRO A 27 2.23 33.06 4.24
C PRO A 27 2.77 32.80 2.83
N GLU A 28 2.80 33.82 1.96
CA GLU A 28 3.37 33.72 0.61
C GLU A 28 4.86 33.36 0.58
N SER A 29 5.64 33.68 1.61
CA SER A 29 7.07 33.35 1.70
C SER A 29 7.33 31.83 1.74
N PHE A 30 6.33 31.05 2.18
CA PHE A 30 6.42 29.59 2.23
C PHE A 30 6.27 28.93 0.86
N ILE A 31 5.79 29.64 -0.17
CA ILE A 31 5.70 29.14 -1.55
C ILE A 31 6.98 29.50 -2.31
N ASN A 32 8.06 28.80 -1.97
CA ASN A 32 9.37 29.00 -2.60
C ASN A 32 9.61 27.94 -3.69
N LEU A 33 9.26 28.27 -4.94
CA LEU A 33 9.46 27.37 -6.10
C LEU A 33 10.94 26.95 -6.30
N PRO A 34 11.94 27.86 -6.23
CA PRO A 34 13.35 27.46 -6.23
C PRO A 34 13.72 26.49 -5.10
N GLY A 35 13.25 26.77 -3.88
CA GLY A 35 13.48 25.91 -2.71
C GLY A 35 12.87 24.53 -2.90
N LEU A 36 11.65 24.45 -3.43
CA LEU A 36 11.00 23.20 -3.79
C LEU A 36 11.81 22.42 -4.83
N ALA A 37 12.32 23.09 -5.86
CA ALA A 37 13.14 22.45 -6.89
C ALA A 37 14.42 21.83 -6.31
N ILE A 38 15.06 22.51 -5.34
CA ILE A 38 16.26 22.00 -4.66
C ILE A 38 15.92 20.74 -3.84
N VAL A 39 14.84 20.79 -3.04
CA VAL A 39 14.43 19.64 -2.22
C VAL A 39 14.06 18.45 -3.10
N VAL A 40 13.21 18.65 -4.11
CA VAL A 40 12.77 17.57 -5.01
C VAL A 40 13.96 16.97 -5.76
N THR A 41 14.82 17.80 -6.35
CA THR A 41 15.99 17.34 -7.10
C THR A 41 16.99 16.64 -6.18
N GLY A 42 17.24 17.18 -4.99
CA GLY A 42 18.14 16.59 -4.00
C GLY A 42 17.65 15.22 -3.52
N THR A 43 16.37 15.10 -3.20
CA THR A 43 15.77 13.81 -2.81
C THR A 43 15.83 12.79 -3.94
N LEU A 44 15.52 13.19 -5.18
CA LEU A 44 15.62 12.29 -6.34
C LEU A 44 17.08 11.86 -6.60
N ALA A 45 18.03 12.80 -6.55
CA ALA A 45 19.44 12.51 -6.74
C ALA A 45 19.96 11.55 -5.66
N ALA A 46 19.68 11.82 -4.38
CA ALA A 46 20.05 10.95 -3.27
C ALA A 46 19.44 9.55 -3.42
N THR A 47 18.18 9.48 -3.87
CA THR A 47 17.48 8.21 -4.11
C THR A 47 18.16 7.42 -5.23
N PHE A 48 18.52 8.05 -6.35
CA PHE A 48 19.19 7.37 -7.47
C PHE A 48 20.63 6.97 -7.18
N ILE A 49 21.33 7.73 -6.33
CA ILE A 49 22.66 7.34 -5.84
C ILE A 49 22.55 6.13 -4.92
N SER A 50 21.50 6.08 -4.08
CA SER A 50 21.33 5.03 -3.06
C SER A 50 20.71 3.74 -3.59
N TYR A 51 19.88 3.82 -4.65
CA TYR A 51 19.11 2.69 -5.16
C TYR A 51 19.14 2.61 -6.70
N PRO A 52 19.23 1.40 -7.27
CA PRO A 52 19.17 1.23 -8.72
C PRO A 52 17.80 1.63 -9.26
N LEU A 53 17.77 2.22 -10.46
CA LEU A 53 16.55 2.79 -11.08
C LEU A 53 15.34 1.82 -11.10
N LYS A 54 15.59 0.53 -11.31
CA LYS A 54 14.57 -0.53 -11.30
C LYS A 54 13.78 -0.61 -9.99
N GLU A 55 14.44 -0.36 -8.85
CA GLU A 55 13.82 -0.40 -7.52
C GLU A 55 13.01 0.87 -7.28
N VAL A 56 13.54 2.03 -7.66
CA VAL A 56 12.83 3.31 -7.56
C VAL A 56 11.52 3.27 -8.34
N LEU A 57 11.54 2.80 -9.59
CA LEU A 57 10.34 2.66 -10.41
C LEU A 57 9.33 1.66 -9.83
N ARG A 58 9.80 0.59 -9.19
CA ARG A 58 8.94 -0.39 -8.50
C ARG A 58 8.24 0.27 -7.31
N VAL A 59 8.97 1.02 -6.49
CA VAL A 59 8.41 1.71 -5.31
C VAL A 59 7.35 2.73 -5.73
N VAL A 60 7.60 3.52 -6.78
CA VAL A 60 6.60 4.48 -7.30
C VAL A 60 5.28 3.77 -7.67
N ARG A 61 5.35 2.58 -8.30
CA ARG A 61 4.15 1.78 -8.60
C ARG A 61 3.46 1.25 -7.34
N LEU A 62 4.23 0.77 -6.37
CA LEU A 62 3.71 0.26 -5.09
C LEU A 62 3.00 1.35 -4.29
N VAL A 63 3.56 2.56 -4.24
CA VAL A 63 2.91 3.72 -3.61
C VAL A 63 1.54 3.95 -4.26
N GLY A 64 1.43 3.91 -5.58
CA GLY A 64 0.14 4.00 -6.28
C GLY A 64 -0.87 2.91 -5.89
N LEU A 65 -0.40 1.69 -5.62
CA LEU A 65 -1.25 0.59 -5.13
C LEU A 65 -1.80 0.85 -3.72
N VAL A 66 -1.05 1.52 -2.83
CA VAL A 66 -1.53 1.87 -1.48
C VAL A 66 -2.75 2.79 -1.51
N PHE A 67 -2.81 3.69 -2.50
CA PHE A 67 -3.97 4.56 -2.70
C PHE A 67 -5.20 3.78 -3.24
N ARG A 68 -4.98 2.63 -3.88
CA ARG A 68 -6.05 1.78 -4.41
C ARG A 68 -6.83 1.11 -3.25
N ARG A 69 -8.12 0.85 -3.45
CA ARG A 69 -8.95 0.18 -2.45
C ARG A 69 -8.68 -1.32 -2.51
N GLU A 70 -8.14 -1.85 -1.43
CA GLU A 70 -8.09 -3.29 -1.20
C GLU A 70 -9.43 -3.69 -0.58
N ASN A 71 -10.25 -4.42 -1.33
CA ASN A 71 -11.40 -5.10 -0.73
C ASN A 71 -10.86 -6.36 -0.08
N THR A 72 -10.40 -6.26 1.18
CA THR A 72 -9.97 -7.43 1.94
C THR A 72 -11.21 -8.20 2.35
N TYR A 73 -11.55 -9.27 1.62
CA TYR A 73 -12.62 -10.19 1.98
C TYR A 73 -12.14 -11.19 3.03
N VAL A 74 -11.63 -10.69 4.15
CA VAL A 74 -11.03 -11.51 5.24
C VAL A 74 -11.96 -12.64 5.68
N ARG A 75 -13.28 -12.40 5.69
CA ARG A 75 -14.27 -13.43 6.01
C ARG A 75 -14.32 -14.55 4.97
N ASP A 76 -14.24 -14.20 3.70
CA ASP A 76 -14.26 -15.19 2.62
C ASP A 76 -12.95 -15.98 2.61
N ASP A 77 -11.82 -15.30 2.84
CA ASP A 77 -10.51 -15.95 2.96
C ASP A 77 -10.46 -16.91 4.18
N ILE A 78 -11.07 -16.53 5.32
CA ILE A 78 -11.20 -17.42 6.49
C ILE A 78 -12.10 -18.61 6.16
N ASN A 79 -13.22 -18.40 5.48
CA ASN A 79 -14.15 -19.48 5.12
C ASN A 79 -13.47 -20.48 4.17
N GLU A 80 -12.70 -19.99 3.20
CA GLU A 80 -11.89 -20.78 2.27
C GLU A 80 -10.87 -21.65 3.04
N LEU A 81 -10.09 -21.05 3.93
CA LEU A 81 -9.13 -21.79 4.78
C LEU A 81 -9.80 -22.84 5.67
N VAL A 82 -10.92 -22.51 6.31
CA VAL A 82 -11.68 -23.45 7.16
C VAL A 82 -12.25 -24.61 6.34
N SER A 83 -12.70 -24.34 5.10
CA SER A 83 -13.22 -25.38 4.20
C SER A 83 -12.13 -26.39 3.82
N MET A 84 -10.93 -25.91 3.48
CA MET A 84 -9.77 -26.74 3.18
C MET A 84 -9.34 -27.58 4.38
N ALA A 85 -9.26 -26.97 5.57
CA ALA A 85 -8.92 -27.70 6.79
C ALA A 85 -9.92 -28.82 7.10
N ARG A 86 -11.22 -28.59 6.88
CA ARG A 86 -12.26 -29.62 7.07
C ARG A 86 -12.16 -30.76 6.05
N LEU A 87 -11.75 -30.48 4.81
CA LEU A 87 -11.51 -31.51 3.79
C LEU A 87 -10.28 -32.35 4.15
N TRP A 88 -9.20 -31.70 4.58
CA TRP A 88 -7.97 -32.36 5.03
C TRP A 88 -8.22 -33.31 6.21
N PHE A 89 -8.95 -32.87 7.23
CA PHE A 89 -9.29 -33.71 8.39
C PHE A 89 -10.19 -34.91 8.06
N LYS A 90 -10.93 -34.87 6.94
CA LYS A 90 -11.74 -36.00 6.47
C LYS A 90 -10.93 -37.05 5.69
N GLY A 91 -9.63 -36.82 5.48
CA GLY A 91 -8.73 -37.77 4.80
C GLY A 91 -8.87 -37.80 3.28
N ASP A 92 -9.60 -36.85 2.69
CA ASP A 92 -9.79 -36.77 1.23
C ASP A 92 -8.80 -35.79 0.60
N VAL A 93 -7.56 -36.27 0.44
CA VAL A 93 -6.44 -35.48 -0.09
C VAL A 93 -6.72 -35.00 -1.53
N ARG A 94 -7.46 -35.78 -2.31
CA ARG A 94 -7.85 -35.42 -3.69
C ARG A 94 -8.89 -34.29 -3.73
N ALA A 95 -9.81 -34.25 -2.78
CA ALA A 95 -10.76 -33.15 -2.66
C ALA A 95 -10.08 -31.84 -2.22
N VAL A 96 -9.05 -31.91 -1.38
CA VAL A 96 -8.23 -30.74 -1.01
C VAL A 96 -7.46 -30.21 -2.22
N GLU A 97 -6.85 -31.09 -3.01
CA GLU A 97 -6.11 -30.72 -4.22
C GLU A 97 -7.02 -30.05 -5.26
N LYS A 98 -8.26 -30.54 -5.41
CA LYS A 98 -9.26 -29.96 -6.30
C LYS A 98 -9.73 -28.56 -5.85
N GLU A 99 -9.86 -28.32 -4.54
CA GLU A 99 -10.21 -26.97 -4.06
C GLU A 99 -9.04 -25.99 -4.11
N LEU A 100 -7.80 -26.48 -3.95
CA LEU A 100 -6.61 -25.66 -4.15
C LEU A 100 -6.51 -25.12 -5.59
N GLU A 101 -6.94 -25.90 -6.60
CA GLU A 101 -6.98 -25.43 -8.00
C GLU A 101 -8.05 -24.34 -8.25
N HIS A 102 -9.10 -24.27 -7.43
CA HIS A 102 -10.19 -23.29 -7.57
C HIS A 102 -10.06 -22.08 -6.63
N THR A 103 -9.02 -22.08 -5.80
CA THR A 103 -8.78 -21.06 -4.79
C THR A 103 -8.43 -19.73 -5.41
N ARG A 104 -9.07 -18.66 -4.91
CA ARG A 104 -8.90 -17.31 -5.46
C ARG A 104 -7.58 -16.66 -5.05
N ASN A 105 -6.90 -17.24 -4.06
CA ASN A 105 -5.65 -16.75 -3.48
C ASN A 105 -4.42 -17.45 -4.11
N PRO A 106 -3.63 -16.75 -4.93
CA PRO A 106 -2.47 -17.32 -5.63
C PRO A 106 -1.30 -17.69 -4.70
N ASP A 107 -1.26 -17.20 -3.46
CA ASP A 107 -0.18 -17.53 -2.52
C ASP A 107 -0.32 -18.96 -1.97
N LEU A 108 -1.55 -19.49 -1.91
CA LEU A 108 -1.83 -20.85 -1.42
C LEU A 108 -1.50 -21.94 -2.45
N THR A 109 -1.43 -21.60 -3.74
CA THR A 109 -1.06 -22.52 -4.82
C THR A 109 0.46 -22.63 -5.03
N GLN A 110 1.24 -21.63 -4.62
CA GLN A 110 2.70 -21.60 -4.75
C GLN A 110 3.44 -22.43 -3.68
N GLN A 111 2.75 -22.90 -2.64
CA GLN A 111 3.34 -23.58 -1.49
C GLN A 111 3.39 -25.11 -1.65
N GLN A 112 3.52 -25.61 -2.88
CA GLN A 112 3.82 -27.01 -3.14
C GLN A 112 5.35 -27.19 -3.23
N TRP A 113 5.91 -27.79 -2.17
CA TRP A 113 7.30 -28.26 -1.96
C TRP A 113 8.31 -27.25 -1.42
#